data_AF-A0A537PUC6-F1
#
_entry.id   AF-A0A537PUC6-F1
#
_cell.length_a   1.000
_cell.length_b   1.000
_cell.length_c   1.000
_cell.angle_alpha   90.00
_cell.angle_beta   90.00
_cell.angle_gamma   90.00
#
_symmetry.space_group_name_H-M   'P 1'
#
loop_
_entity.id
_entity.type
_entity.pdbx_description
1 polymer ?
#
loop_
_entity_poly.entity_id
_entity_poly.type
_entity_poly.pdbx_seq_one_letter_code
_entity_poly.pdbx_strand_id
1 'polypeptide(L)'
;MWPRIQPSSRSSGRSCCPGIVISPSARLYTMRRRRYPAPSFAAKERGQPWTIMSTRRCCQPVPRSEDPVLLRGEGHYADDVSLPGQAYAVMVRSGYAHGIIRKIDTAAARTMPGVLGVYTAAELEAGGVGPLPPRQVMSNRDGTPMLSPVRHALATEKVRHVGEAVAAVVGETLAQAKDAAEAVEVEIEPLPAVTTPGAAASPGAPLLYDDVPGN
;
A
#
# COMPACT_ATOMS: atom_id res chain seq x y z
N MET A 1 -17.45 -6.38 -69.17
CA MET A 1 -18.51 -5.38 -68.93
C MET A 1 -17.90 -4.30 -68.03
N TRP A 2 -17.90 -3.05 -68.50
CA TRP A 2 -17.25 -1.85 -67.94
C TRP A 2 -17.66 -1.46 -66.49
N PRO A 3 -16.95 -0.54 -65.78
CA PRO A 3 -15.79 0.23 -66.24
C PRO A 3 -14.56 0.33 -65.31
N ARG A 4 -13.49 0.71 -66.01
CA ARG A 4 -12.18 1.23 -65.61
C ARG A 4 -12.34 2.69 -65.13
N ILE A 5 -11.69 3.08 -64.03
CA ILE A 5 -11.49 4.49 -63.66
C ILE A 5 -10.00 4.72 -63.37
N GLN A 6 -9.37 5.57 -64.17
CA GLN A 6 -8.12 6.30 -63.86
C GLN A 6 -8.31 7.75 -64.38
N PRO A 7 -7.38 8.69 -64.12
CA PRO A 7 -7.13 9.39 -62.87
C PRO A 7 -7.42 10.90 -63.03
N SER A 8 -7.80 11.62 -61.97
CA SER A 8 -7.79 13.09 -62.00
C SER A 8 -6.54 13.65 -61.34
N SER A 9 -5.77 14.33 -62.18
CA SER A 9 -4.53 15.03 -61.87
C SER A 9 -4.77 16.41 -61.26
N ARG A 10 -3.91 16.77 -60.28
CA ARG A 10 -3.48 18.15 -59.91
C ARG A 10 -4.59 19.06 -59.36
N SER A 11 -4.38 19.97 -58.43
CA SER A 11 -3.24 20.42 -57.64
C SER A 11 -3.79 21.56 -56.79
N SER A 12 -3.58 21.55 -55.47
CA SER A 12 -3.28 22.75 -54.69
C SER A 12 -3.37 22.44 -53.20
N GLY A 13 -2.30 22.71 -52.47
CA GLY A 13 -2.36 22.84 -51.03
C GLY A 13 -1.37 21.97 -50.28
N ARG A 14 -0.11 22.42 -50.29
CA ARG A 14 0.80 22.44 -49.13
C ARG A 14 0.94 21.09 -48.41
N SER A 15 1.84 20.22 -48.85
CA SER A 15 3.26 20.22 -48.48
C SER A 15 3.54 20.18 -46.96
N CYS A 16 4.22 19.11 -46.58
CA CYS A 16 5.19 19.03 -45.48
C CYS A 16 4.67 18.54 -44.11
N CYS A 17 4.49 17.22 -43.99
CA CYS A 17 5.42 16.48 -43.11
C CYS A 17 6.76 16.40 -43.87
N PRO A 18 7.94 16.66 -43.28
CA PRO A 18 8.36 16.06 -42.02
C PRO A 18 9.11 17.03 -41.09
N GLY A 19 9.07 16.74 -39.79
CA GLY A 19 9.83 17.51 -38.82
C GLY A 19 9.51 17.06 -37.42
N ILE A 20 10.14 15.96 -37.01
CA ILE A 20 10.38 15.69 -35.59
C ILE A 20 11.18 16.87 -35.08
N VAL A 21 10.48 17.75 -34.36
CA VAL A 21 11.10 18.77 -33.50
C VAL A 21 10.78 18.34 -32.08
N ILE A 22 11.81 17.88 -31.40
CA ILE A 22 11.82 17.69 -29.95
C ILE A 22 11.53 19.07 -29.35
N SER A 23 10.29 19.26 -28.87
CA SER A 23 9.92 20.46 -28.12
C SER A 23 10.49 20.35 -26.71
N PRO A 24 11.39 21.26 -26.28
CA PRO A 24 11.73 21.41 -24.89
C PRO A 24 10.65 22.29 -24.27
N SER A 25 9.47 21.74 -24.03
CA SER A 25 8.53 22.34 -23.10
C SER A 25 8.32 21.39 -21.94
N ALA A 26 9.31 21.41 -21.05
CA ALA A 26 9.06 21.21 -19.64
C ALA A 26 7.99 22.23 -19.23
N ARG A 27 6.72 21.87 -19.40
CA ARG A 27 5.64 22.47 -18.62
C ARG A 27 5.91 22.04 -17.19
N LEU A 28 6.67 22.88 -16.49
CA LEU A 28 6.58 23.03 -15.06
C LEU A 28 5.11 22.92 -14.71
N TYR A 29 4.71 21.77 -14.17
CA TYR A 29 3.42 21.61 -13.55
C TYR A 29 3.50 22.46 -12.29
N THR A 30 3.32 23.76 -12.45
CA THR A 30 3.07 24.64 -11.32
C THR A 30 1.80 24.09 -10.71
N MET A 31 1.94 23.37 -9.60
CA MET A 31 0.85 23.20 -8.64
C MET A 31 0.38 24.62 -8.32
N ARG A 32 -0.61 25.09 -9.08
CA ARG A 32 -1.49 26.16 -8.63
C ARG A 32 -2.15 25.54 -7.42
N ARG A 33 -1.57 25.79 -6.23
CA ARG A 33 -2.25 25.60 -4.96
C ARG A 33 -3.60 26.26 -5.16
N ARG A 34 -4.64 25.46 -5.30
CA ARG A 34 -6.01 25.94 -5.26
C ARG A 34 -6.11 26.54 -3.87
N ARG A 35 -5.96 27.86 -3.76
CA ARG A 35 -6.22 28.58 -2.53
C ARG A 35 -7.69 28.33 -2.27
N TYR A 36 -7.98 27.36 -1.42
CA TYR A 36 -9.26 27.33 -0.74
C TYR A 36 -9.40 28.72 -0.11
N PRO A 37 -10.53 29.43 -0.31
CA PRO A 37 -10.76 30.64 0.43
C PRO A 37 -10.59 30.26 1.91
N ALA A 38 -9.69 30.97 2.60
CA ALA A 38 -9.59 30.84 4.04
C ALA A 38 -11.01 30.98 4.59
N PRO A 39 -11.47 30.11 5.51
CA PRO A 39 -12.75 30.35 6.14
C PRO A 39 -12.72 31.78 6.65
N SER A 40 -13.69 32.58 6.24
CA SER A 40 -13.87 33.90 6.83
C SER A 40 -14.23 33.62 8.29
N PHE A 41 -13.23 33.61 9.15
CA PHE A 41 -13.44 33.77 10.58
C PHE A 41 -14.04 35.15 10.71
N ALA A 42 -15.38 35.21 10.69
CA ALA A 42 -16.10 36.38 11.11
C ALA A 42 -15.53 36.74 12.49
N ALA A 43 -14.88 37.91 12.57
CA ALA A 43 -14.31 38.39 13.79
C ALA A 43 -15.43 38.47 14.83
N LYS A 44 -15.45 37.51 15.76
CA LYS A 44 -16.40 37.49 16.86
C LYS A 44 -16.24 38.81 17.60
N GLU A 45 -17.33 39.55 17.72
CA GLU A 45 -17.39 40.89 18.27
C GLU A 45 -16.57 41.01 19.57
N ARG A 46 -15.68 42.00 19.60
CA ARG A 46 -14.87 42.37 20.78
C ARG A 46 -15.79 42.99 21.83
N GLY A 47 -16.49 42.15 22.58
CA GLY A 47 -17.43 42.60 23.62
C GLY A 47 -17.99 41.51 24.53
N GLN A 48 -17.58 40.24 24.38
CA GLN A 48 -17.99 39.21 25.35
C GLN A 48 -16.98 39.18 26.50
N PRO A 49 -17.41 39.29 27.77
CA PRO A 49 -16.51 39.12 28.89
C PRO A 49 -15.84 37.74 28.74
N TRP A 50 -14.53 37.68 29.00
CA TRP A 50 -13.80 36.42 29.11
C TRP A 50 -14.45 35.61 30.22
N THR A 51 -15.50 34.85 29.90
CA THR A 51 -15.98 33.79 30.76
C THR A 51 -14.79 32.85 30.88
N ILE A 52 -14.09 32.98 31.99
CA ILE A 52 -13.09 32.05 32.47
C ILE A 52 -13.69 30.67 32.19
N MET A 53 -13.13 29.94 31.22
CA MET A 53 -13.50 28.56 30.98
C MET A 53 -13.30 27.88 32.32
N SER A 54 -14.41 27.60 32.99
CA SER A 54 -14.46 26.96 34.29
C SER A 54 -13.45 25.81 34.29
N THR A 55 -12.44 25.94 35.16
CA THR A 55 -11.35 24.99 35.40
C THR A 55 -11.85 23.68 36.04
N ARG A 56 -13.09 23.26 35.75
CA ARG A 56 -13.77 22.08 36.29
C ARG A 56 -14.04 21.06 35.19
N ARG A 57 -12.98 20.53 34.56
CA ARG A 57 -13.10 19.36 33.65
C ARG A 57 -12.19 18.19 34.02
N CYS A 58 -11.33 18.36 35.04
CA CYS A 58 -10.60 17.23 35.59
C CYS A 58 -11.56 16.41 36.47
N CYS A 59 -11.61 15.10 36.27
CA CYS A 59 -12.39 14.14 37.06
C CYS A 59 -13.93 14.32 37.04
N GLN A 60 -14.50 14.86 35.95
CA GLN A 60 -15.96 14.90 35.77
C GLN A 60 -16.38 13.87 34.70
N PRO A 61 -17.55 13.21 34.86
CA PRO A 61 -18.12 12.38 33.81
C PRO A 61 -18.68 13.27 32.70
N VAL A 62 -17.81 13.70 31.77
CA VAL A 62 -18.18 14.52 30.61
C VAL A 62 -18.55 13.58 29.45
N PRO A 63 -19.70 13.78 28.79
CA PRO A 63 -20.04 13.00 27.59
C PRO A 63 -19.02 13.24 26.48
N ARG A 64 -18.75 12.22 25.66
CA ARG A 64 -17.71 12.31 24.64
C ARG A 64 -18.18 13.17 23.47
N SER A 65 -17.27 13.97 22.92
CA SER A 65 -17.57 14.82 21.77
C SER A 65 -17.78 14.04 20.48
N GLU A 66 -17.21 12.84 20.37
CA GLU A 66 -17.28 11.99 19.18
C GLU A 66 -18.60 11.20 19.09
N ASP A 67 -19.29 10.97 20.22
CA ASP A 67 -20.50 10.14 20.30
C ASP A 67 -21.57 10.53 19.26
N PRO A 68 -21.95 11.80 19.09
CA PRO A 68 -23.04 12.15 18.19
C PRO A 68 -22.78 11.72 16.74
N VAL A 69 -21.56 11.89 16.24
CA VAL A 69 -21.19 11.56 14.85
C VAL A 69 -21.10 10.05 14.67
N LEU A 70 -20.48 9.34 15.63
CA LEU A 70 -20.32 7.89 15.56
C LEU A 70 -21.65 7.14 15.70
N LEU A 71 -22.52 7.59 16.60
CA LEU A 71 -23.83 6.96 16.83
C LEU A 71 -24.80 7.14 15.65
N ARG A 72 -24.60 8.16 14.82
CA ARG A 72 -25.39 8.38 13.60
C ARG A 72 -24.82 7.69 12.36
N GLY A 73 -23.68 7.00 12.48
CA GLY A 73 -22.99 6.43 11.32
C GLY A 73 -22.39 7.50 10.40
N GLU A 74 -22.21 8.73 10.89
CA GLU A 74 -21.59 9.85 10.16
C GLU A 74 -20.06 9.87 10.34
N GLY A 75 -19.49 8.85 10.99
CA GLY A 75 -18.04 8.67 11.08
C GLY A 75 -17.46 8.41 9.69
N HIS A 76 -16.25 8.91 9.46
CA HIS A 76 -15.49 8.64 8.23
C HIS A 76 -14.33 7.70 8.54
N TYR A 77 -14.43 6.47 8.05
CA TYR A 77 -13.40 5.45 8.14
C TYR A 77 -12.69 5.29 6.80
N ALA A 78 -11.56 4.58 6.82
CA ALA A 78 -10.72 4.42 5.63
C ALA A 78 -11.46 3.73 4.46
N ASP A 79 -12.37 2.80 4.77
CA ASP A 79 -13.13 2.02 3.77
C ASP A 79 -14.37 2.76 3.24
N ASP A 80 -14.78 3.88 3.89
CA ASP A 80 -15.90 4.70 3.41
C ASP A 80 -15.49 5.62 2.25
N VAL A 81 -14.19 5.76 2.00
CA VAL A 81 -13.65 6.62 0.97
C VAL A 81 -13.69 5.90 -0.38
N SER A 82 -14.39 6.51 -1.34
CA SER A 82 -14.44 6.07 -2.74
C SER A 82 -13.96 7.18 -3.66
N LEU A 83 -12.85 6.95 -4.36
CA LEU A 83 -12.27 7.89 -5.33
C LEU A 83 -12.46 7.40 -6.77
N PRO A 84 -12.62 8.30 -7.76
CA PRO A 84 -12.64 7.91 -9.16
C PRO A 84 -11.36 7.17 -9.56
N GLY A 85 -11.50 5.97 -10.14
CA GLY A 85 -10.37 5.13 -10.54
C GLY A 85 -9.66 4.42 -9.38
N GLN A 86 -10.28 4.31 -8.21
CA GLN A 86 -9.75 3.54 -7.08
C GLN A 86 -9.62 2.05 -7.43
N ALA A 87 -8.44 1.50 -7.15
CA ALA A 87 -8.16 0.08 -7.25
C ALA A 87 -8.13 -0.57 -5.86
N TYR A 88 -8.26 -1.89 -5.81
CA TYR A 88 -8.31 -2.69 -4.59
C TYR A 88 -7.12 -3.64 -4.55
N ALA A 89 -6.41 -3.65 -3.43
CA ALA A 89 -5.30 -4.57 -3.19
C ALA A 89 -5.73 -5.67 -2.20
N VAL A 90 -5.50 -6.93 -2.58
CA VAL A 90 -5.73 -8.11 -1.75
C VAL A 90 -4.40 -8.81 -1.53
N MET A 91 -4.09 -9.11 -0.26
CA MET A 91 -2.85 -9.77 0.11
C MET A 91 -3.06 -11.29 0.11
N VAL A 92 -2.24 -12.01 -0.64
CA VAL A 92 -2.13 -13.47 -0.56
C VAL A 92 -1.28 -13.79 0.66
N ARG A 93 -1.84 -14.59 1.57
CA ARG A 93 -1.23 -14.86 2.88
C ARG A 93 -0.83 -16.32 3.01
N SER A 94 0.26 -16.55 3.74
CA SER A 94 0.73 -17.90 4.05
C SER A 94 -0.21 -18.61 5.02
N GLY A 95 -0.56 -19.86 4.69
CA GLY A 95 -1.20 -20.79 5.62
C GLY A 95 -0.23 -21.49 6.58
N TYR A 96 1.09 -21.37 6.34
CA TYR A 96 2.13 -22.03 7.14
C TYR A 96 2.70 -21.10 8.21
N ALA A 97 3.04 -21.67 9.37
CA ALA A 97 3.62 -20.93 10.48
C ALA A 97 5.11 -20.63 10.27
N HIS A 98 5.86 -21.56 9.70
CA HIS A 98 7.26 -21.37 9.32
C HIS A 98 7.53 -22.24 8.09
N GLY A 99 8.23 -21.70 7.09
CA GLY A 99 8.55 -22.46 5.90
C GLY A 99 9.34 -21.69 4.85
N ILE A 100 10.01 -22.41 3.96
CA ILE A 100 10.77 -21.85 2.84
C ILE A 100 9.84 -21.72 1.65
N ILE A 101 9.78 -20.54 1.05
CA ILE A 101 9.02 -20.30 -0.17
C ILE A 101 9.81 -20.89 -1.33
N ARG A 102 9.31 -21.96 -1.93
CA ARG A 102 9.96 -22.62 -3.08
C ARG A 102 9.58 -21.95 -4.39
N LYS A 103 8.31 -21.60 -4.54
CA LYS A 103 7.78 -20.96 -5.75
C LYS A 103 6.53 -20.15 -5.44
N ILE A 104 6.36 -19.04 -6.14
CA ILE A 104 5.11 -18.27 -6.21
C ILE A 104 4.72 -18.20 -7.68
N ASP A 105 3.63 -18.85 -8.07
CA ASP A 105 3.08 -18.76 -9.42
C ASP A 105 1.99 -17.70 -9.50
N THR A 106 2.24 -16.68 -10.31
CA THR A 106 1.32 -15.54 -10.52
C THR A 106 0.75 -15.49 -11.92
N ALA A 107 1.10 -16.46 -12.79
CA ALA A 107 0.78 -16.41 -14.21
C ALA A 107 -0.74 -16.39 -14.46
N ALA A 108 -1.50 -17.27 -13.79
CA ALA A 108 -2.95 -17.34 -13.91
C ALA A 108 -3.60 -16.03 -13.46
N ALA A 109 -3.28 -15.58 -12.24
CA ALA A 109 -3.82 -14.35 -11.65
C ALA A 109 -3.61 -13.11 -12.53
N ARG A 110 -2.43 -12.96 -13.15
CA ARG A 110 -2.12 -11.82 -14.04
C ARG A 110 -2.98 -11.75 -15.30
N THR A 111 -3.53 -12.87 -15.74
CA THR A 111 -4.36 -12.95 -16.95
C THR A 111 -5.85 -12.76 -16.68
N MET A 112 -6.25 -12.67 -15.41
CA MET A 112 -7.65 -12.55 -15.03
C MET A 112 -8.21 -11.14 -15.34
N PRO A 113 -9.49 -11.05 -15.73
CA PRO A 113 -10.09 -9.79 -16.10
C PRO A 113 -10.16 -8.80 -14.92
N GLY A 114 -9.76 -7.55 -15.17
CA GLY A 114 -9.76 -6.48 -14.17
C GLY A 114 -8.57 -6.52 -13.20
N VAL A 115 -7.59 -7.40 -13.41
CA VAL A 115 -6.33 -7.38 -12.66
C VAL A 115 -5.39 -6.34 -13.26
N LEU A 116 -4.96 -5.39 -12.43
CA LEU A 116 -4.04 -4.32 -12.80
C LEU A 116 -2.57 -4.72 -12.57
N GLY A 117 -2.33 -5.56 -11.57
CA GLY A 117 -1.00 -6.06 -11.25
C GLY A 117 -1.01 -7.11 -10.16
N VAL A 118 -0.03 -8.00 -10.20
CA VAL A 118 0.29 -8.92 -9.11
C VAL A 118 1.72 -8.65 -8.74
N TYR A 119 2.00 -8.41 -7.46
CA TYR A 119 3.31 -8.02 -6.96
C TYR A 119 3.82 -9.04 -5.95
N THR A 120 5.04 -9.52 -6.19
CA THR A 120 5.82 -10.35 -5.26
C THR A 120 6.92 -9.52 -4.61
N ALA A 121 7.61 -10.06 -3.60
CA ALA A 121 8.73 -9.36 -2.96
C ALA A 121 9.84 -8.97 -3.97
N ALA A 122 10.12 -9.83 -4.96
CA ALA A 122 11.08 -9.55 -6.02
C ALA A 122 10.66 -8.37 -6.91
N GLU A 123 9.36 -8.21 -7.18
CA GLU A 123 8.86 -7.08 -7.97
C GLU A 123 8.86 -5.77 -7.17
N LEU A 124 8.61 -5.84 -5.87
CA LEU A 124 8.76 -4.69 -4.99
C LEU A 124 10.21 -4.22 -4.95
N GLU A 125 11.16 -5.15 -4.83
CA GLU A 125 12.60 -4.84 -4.85
C GLU A 125 13.03 -4.26 -6.20
N ALA A 126 12.60 -4.87 -7.32
CA ALA A 126 12.85 -4.34 -8.66
C ALA A 126 12.23 -2.94 -8.87
N GLY A 127 11.11 -2.65 -8.20
CA GLY A 127 10.47 -1.34 -8.16
C GLY A 127 11.15 -0.33 -7.23
N GLY A 128 12.24 -0.71 -6.55
CA GLY A 128 12.96 0.15 -5.61
C GLY A 128 12.31 0.26 -4.23
N VAL A 129 11.33 -0.59 -3.92
CA VAL A 129 10.73 -0.67 -2.59
C VAL A 129 11.62 -1.53 -1.70
N GLY A 130 12.47 -0.86 -0.93
CA GLY A 130 13.36 -1.50 0.04
C GLY A 130 12.65 -2.01 1.29
N PRO A 131 13.40 -2.61 2.23
CA PRO A 131 12.88 -3.07 3.51
C PRO A 131 12.23 -1.94 4.32
N LEU A 132 11.29 -2.32 5.18
CA LEU A 132 10.62 -1.41 6.10
C LEU A 132 11.62 -0.93 7.17
N PRO A 133 11.71 0.39 7.42
CA PRO A 133 12.61 0.91 8.43
C PRO A 133 12.19 0.46 9.83
N PRO A 134 13.13 0.18 10.73
CA PRO A 134 12.82 -0.18 12.11
C PRO A 134 12.10 0.99 12.79
N ARG A 135 10.91 0.71 13.36
CA ARG A 135 10.05 1.75 13.96
C ARG A 135 10.67 2.40 15.20
N GLN A 136 11.43 1.64 15.97
CA GLN A 136 12.10 2.10 17.19
C GLN A 136 13.45 1.38 17.30
N VAL A 137 14.52 2.16 17.46
CA VAL A 137 15.86 1.63 17.77
C VAL A 137 16.10 1.92 19.25
N MET A 138 16.13 0.88 20.06
CA MET A 138 16.43 0.96 21.50
C MET A 138 17.75 0.25 21.78
N SER A 139 18.42 0.66 22.86
CA SER A 139 19.54 -0.12 23.40
C SER A 139 18.98 -1.18 24.34
N ASN A 140 19.60 -2.35 24.34
CA ASN A 140 19.34 -3.38 25.35
C ASN A 140 19.71 -2.87 26.74
N ARG A 141 19.22 -3.54 27.78
CA ARG A 141 19.55 -3.21 29.18
C ARG A 141 21.06 -3.18 29.43
N ASP A 142 21.80 -4.03 28.73
CA ASP A 142 23.25 -4.18 28.87
C ASP A 142 24.04 -3.17 28.00
N GLY A 143 23.35 -2.20 27.38
CA GLY A 143 23.95 -1.13 26.57
C GLY A 143 24.26 -1.51 25.12
N THR A 144 24.16 -2.79 24.76
CA THR A 144 24.31 -3.26 23.37
C THR A 144 23.14 -2.81 22.48
N PRO A 145 23.35 -2.62 21.16
CA PRO A 145 22.25 -2.25 20.27
C PRO A 145 21.23 -3.39 20.16
N MET A 146 19.94 -3.04 20.06
CA MET A 146 18.90 -4.02 19.75
C MET A 146 19.17 -4.68 18.40
N LEU A 147 19.13 -6.01 18.38
CA LEU A 147 19.18 -6.78 17.13
C LEU A 147 17.86 -6.56 16.39
N SER A 148 17.91 -5.89 15.25
CA SER A 148 16.73 -5.58 14.44
C SER A 148 16.86 -6.29 13.09
N PRO A 149 16.12 -7.39 12.87
CA PRO A 149 16.18 -8.07 11.59
C PRO A 149 15.55 -7.20 10.49
N VAL A 150 16.01 -7.41 9.27
CA VAL A 150 15.44 -6.78 8.08
C VAL A 150 14.02 -7.30 7.88
N ARG A 151 13.06 -6.38 7.71
CA ARG A 151 11.64 -6.70 7.48
C ARG A 151 11.21 -6.22 6.11
N HIS A 152 10.83 -7.14 5.24
CA HIS A 152 10.27 -6.81 3.94
C HIS A 152 8.76 -6.61 4.04
N ALA A 153 8.17 -5.91 3.07
CA ALA A 153 6.72 -5.70 3.01
C ALA A 153 5.96 -6.98 2.65
N LEU A 154 6.58 -7.83 1.81
CA LEU A 154 6.13 -9.17 1.45
C LEU A 154 7.23 -10.17 1.79
N ALA A 155 6.83 -11.40 2.13
CA ALA A 155 7.75 -12.50 2.42
C ALA A 155 8.65 -12.77 1.20
N THR A 156 9.95 -12.90 1.44
CA THR A 156 10.96 -13.16 0.42
C THR A 156 11.24 -14.66 0.33
N GLU A 157 12.25 -15.14 1.07
CA GLU A 157 12.75 -16.52 0.99
C GLU A 157 11.99 -17.46 1.92
N LYS A 158 11.48 -16.93 3.04
CA LYS A 158 10.79 -17.71 4.07
C LYS A 158 9.63 -16.96 4.68
N VAL A 159 8.62 -17.72 5.04
CA VAL A 159 7.50 -17.30 5.87
C VAL A 159 7.83 -17.66 7.32
N ARG A 160 7.59 -16.72 8.24
CA ARG A 160 7.95 -16.73 9.65
C ARG A 160 6.73 -16.79 10.57
N HIS A 161 5.52 -16.54 10.07
CA HIS A 161 4.29 -16.71 10.82
C HIS A 161 3.08 -16.99 9.92
N VAL A 162 2.03 -17.57 10.51
CA VAL A 162 0.74 -17.73 9.82
C VAL A 162 0.19 -16.35 9.46
N GLY A 163 -0.30 -16.21 8.24
CA GLY A 163 -0.89 -14.96 7.76
C GLY A 163 0.12 -13.93 7.24
N GLU A 164 1.43 -14.24 7.18
CA GLU A 164 2.42 -13.37 6.54
C GLU A 164 2.07 -13.18 5.06
N ALA A 165 2.16 -11.96 4.56
CA ALA A 165 1.80 -11.63 3.18
C ALA A 165 2.93 -12.06 2.23
N VAL A 166 2.60 -12.85 1.22
CA VAL A 166 3.56 -13.41 0.25
C VAL A 166 3.48 -12.67 -1.08
N ALA A 167 2.26 -12.31 -1.50
CA ALA A 167 2.01 -11.53 -2.71
C ALA A 167 0.88 -10.53 -2.49
N ALA A 168 0.82 -9.51 -3.34
CA ALA A 168 -0.26 -8.53 -3.37
C ALA A 168 -0.88 -8.49 -4.77
N VAL A 169 -2.18 -8.71 -4.86
CA VAL A 169 -2.96 -8.64 -6.12
C VAL A 169 -3.76 -7.35 -6.13
N VAL A 170 -3.64 -6.57 -7.20
CA VAL A 170 -4.34 -5.30 -7.39
C VAL A 170 -5.33 -5.46 -8.54
N GLY A 171 -6.60 -5.18 -8.27
CA GLY A 171 -7.68 -5.22 -9.27
C GLY A 171 -8.52 -3.95 -9.29
N GLU A 172 -9.31 -3.80 -10.36
CA GLU A 172 -10.26 -2.69 -10.54
C GLU A 172 -11.40 -2.74 -9.54
N THR A 173 -11.84 -3.95 -9.14
CA THR A 173 -12.84 -4.16 -8.11
C THR A 173 -12.34 -5.10 -7.03
N LEU A 174 -12.92 -5.00 -5.83
CA LEU A 174 -12.58 -5.89 -4.71
C LEU A 174 -12.86 -7.37 -5.05
N ALA A 175 -13.95 -7.67 -5.75
CA ALA A 175 -14.29 -9.04 -6.13
C ALA A 175 -13.24 -9.64 -7.08
N GLN A 176 -12.88 -8.90 -8.15
CA GLN A 176 -11.84 -9.35 -9.08
C GLN A 176 -10.49 -9.54 -8.40
N ALA A 177 -10.10 -8.63 -7.49
CA ALA A 177 -8.85 -8.76 -6.75
C ALA A 177 -8.84 -9.99 -5.83
N LYS A 178 -9.99 -10.34 -5.23
CA LYS A 178 -10.13 -11.56 -4.41
C LYS A 178 -10.06 -12.82 -5.27
N ASP A 179 -10.82 -12.87 -6.36
CA ASP A 179 -10.83 -14.03 -7.26
C ASP A 179 -9.43 -14.28 -7.83
N ALA A 180 -8.70 -13.21 -8.19
CA ALA A 180 -7.34 -13.31 -8.66
C ALA A 180 -6.33 -13.66 -7.56
N ALA A 181 -6.57 -13.28 -6.31
CA ALA A 181 -5.73 -13.70 -5.19
C ALA A 181 -5.82 -15.21 -4.93
N GLU A 182 -7.00 -15.82 -5.10
CA GLU A 182 -7.19 -17.28 -4.99
C GLU A 182 -6.49 -18.05 -6.12
N ALA A 183 -6.26 -17.41 -7.27
CA ALA A 183 -5.54 -18.01 -8.40
C ALA A 183 -4.01 -17.95 -8.27
N VAL A 184 -3.47 -17.35 -7.21
CA VAL A 184 -2.03 -17.33 -6.93
C VAL A 184 -1.65 -18.61 -6.19
N GLU A 185 -0.78 -19.41 -6.80
CA GLU A 185 -0.30 -20.65 -6.19
C GLU A 185 1.03 -20.38 -5.47
N VAL A 186 1.12 -20.80 -4.20
CA VAL A 186 2.31 -20.63 -3.38
C VAL A 186 2.77 -21.98 -2.87
N GLU A 187 3.97 -22.38 -3.27
CA GLU A 187 4.62 -23.61 -2.81
C GLU A 187 5.54 -23.29 -1.64
N ILE A 188 5.20 -23.78 -0.45
CA ILE A 188 5.97 -23.58 0.78
C ILE A 188 6.38 -24.94 1.34
N GLU A 189 7.68 -25.10 1.57
CA GLU A 189 8.21 -26.24 2.33
C GLU A 189 8.16 -25.91 3.83
N PRO A 190 7.36 -26.63 4.63
CA PRO A 190 7.19 -26.32 6.04
C PRO A 190 8.47 -26.59 6.84
N LEU A 191 8.79 -25.66 7.74
CA LEU A 191 9.86 -25.78 8.71
C LEU A 191 9.27 -25.93 10.14
N PRO A 192 10.06 -26.47 11.09
CA PRO A 192 9.63 -26.51 12.49
C PRO A 192 9.27 -25.10 13.01
N ALA A 193 8.03 -24.96 13.48
CA ALA A 193 7.55 -23.73 14.07
C ALA A 193 7.68 -23.76 15.60
N VAL A 194 8.12 -22.66 16.19
CA VAL A 194 8.22 -22.49 17.64
C VAL A 194 7.17 -21.47 18.08
N THR A 195 6.31 -21.88 19.01
CA THR A 195 5.15 -21.08 19.45
C THR A 195 5.25 -20.61 20.90
N THR A 196 6.28 -21.03 21.64
CA THR A 196 6.45 -20.66 23.05
C THR A 196 7.82 -20.02 23.30
N PRO A 197 7.92 -19.00 24.19
CA PRO A 197 9.18 -18.37 24.52
C PRO A 197 10.22 -19.33 25.12
N GLY A 198 9.77 -20.29 25.93
CA GLY A 198 10.67 -21.28 26.54
C GLY A 198 11.32 -22.21 25.53
N ALA A 199 10.56 -22.66 24.53
CA ALA A 199 11.10 -23.45 23.42
C ALA A 199 12.03 -22.61 22.52
N ALA A 200 11.72 -21.33 22.31
CA ALA A 200 12.58 -20.43 21.53
C ALA A 200 13.95 -20.20 22.19
N ALA A 201 13.98 -20.06 23.53
CA ALA A 201 15.21 -19.88 24.28
C ALA A 201 16.01 -21.18 24.49
N SER A 202 15.50 -22.33 24.04
CA SER A 202 16.16 -23.62 24.26
C SER A 202 17.37 -23.79 23.32
N PRO A 203 18.46 -24.45 23.77
CA PRO A 203 19.60 -24.73 22.90
C PRO A 203 19.17 -25.53 21.66
N GLY A 204 19.57 -25.05 20.48
CA GLY A 204 19.23 -25.70 19.20
C GLY A 204 17.82 -25.42 18.68
N ALA A 205 17.10 -24.45 19.26
CA ALA A 205 15.86 -23.95 18.67
C ALA A 205 16.09 -23.46 17.23
N PRO A 206 15.12 -23.66 16.31
CA PRO A 206 15.23 -23.18 14.94
C PRO A 206 15.31 -21.65 14.91
N LEU A 207 16.29 -21.13 14.18
CA LEU A 207 16.45 -19.69 13.98
C LEU A 207 15.40 -19.19 12.98
N LEU A 208 14.65 -18.17 13.39
CA LEU A 208 13.68 -17.47 12.55
C LEU A 208 14.36 -16.48 11.59
N TYR A 209 15.48 -15.89 12.00
CA TYR A 209 16.32 -14.98 11.21
C TYR A 209 17.76 -15.52 11.15
N ASP A 210 18.26 -15.83 9.97
CA ASP A 210 19.57 -16.49 9.86
C ASP A 210 20.73 -15.55 10.19
N ASP A 211 20.49 -14.24 10.07
CA ASP A 211 21.39 -13.14 10.34
C ASP A 211 21.38 -12.65 11.80
N VAL A 212 20.47 -13.16 12.64
CA VAL A 212 20.33 -12.73 14.05
C VAL A 212 20.62 -13.90 15.00
N PRO A 213 21.76 -13.89 15.71
CA PRO A 213 22.09 -14.99 16.63
C PRO A 213 21.15 -15.01 17.85
N GLY A 214 20.62 -16.19 18.19
CA GLY A 214 19.79 -16.39 19.38
C GLY A 214 18.43 -15.70 19.34
N ASN A 215 17.83 -15.59 18.14
CA ASN A 215 16.50 -15.01 17.94
C ASN A 215 15.35 -15.95 18.33
#